data_AF-A0AAN7J2K0-F1
#
_entry.id   AF-A0AAN7J2K0-F1
#
_cell.length_a   1.000
_cell.length_b   1.000
_cell.length_c   1.000
_cell.angle_alpha   90.00
_cell.angle_beta   90.00
_cell.angle_gamma   90.00
#
_symmetry.space_group_name_H-M   'P 1'
#
loop_
_entity.id
_entity.type
_entity.pdbx_description
1 polymer ?
#
loop_
_entity_poly.entity_id
_entity_poly.type
_entity_poly.pdbx_seq_one_letter_code
_entity_poly.pdbx_strand_id
1 'polypeptide(L)'
;MQWPRSYCNVLNMVDEQCYPPVPHRFTVHGLWPQISRGRNDCRDTRRNGPYHPLNWNQVHLNGREVRLLNYYWRDLRAPEGYSQSFWATEYNKHGSCTFNNPTWYFRLTLILVGNFGIFDLRSRLFHLPIGRRIIPGNIYPSTFIRDAVYSVTHRIPILHCVEIDYVFQLLEIRFCANRDSRQLRNCVFSSNCGNSGVLIPLA
;
A
#
# COMPACT_ATOMS: atom_id res chain seq x y z
N MET A 1 1.53 -0.14 0.92
CA MET A 1 1.49 1.22 0.31
C MET A 1 2.09 1.13 -1.07
N GLN A 2 1.53 1.82 -2.05
CA GLN A 2 2.04 1.88 -3.43
C GLN A 2 2.60 3.28 -3.76
N TRP A 3 3.56 3.33 -4.68
CA TRP A 3 4.02 4.58 -5.30
C TRP A 3 3.19 4.82 -6.58
N PRO A 4 2.31 5.85 -6.59
CA PRO A 4 1.36 6.06 -7.69
C PRO A 4 1.97 6.13 -9.07
N ARG A 5 3.13 6.79 -9.22
CA ARG A 5 3.78 6.93 -10.53
C ARG A 5 4.22 5.58 -11.09
N SER A 6 4.84 4.72 -10.27
CA SER A 6 5.21 3.37 -10.70
C SER A 6 4.00 2.55 -11.06
N TYR A 7 2.89 2.68 -10.32
CA TYR A 7 1.64 2.00 -10.68
C TYR A 7 1.08 2.49 -12.01
N CYS A 8 1.03 3.80 -12.27
CA CYS A 8 0.64 4.32 -13.58
C CYS A 8 1.55 3.82 -14.70
N ASN A 9 2.86 3.73 -14.48
CA ASN A 9 3.78 3.19 -15.48
C ASN A 9 3.43 1.71 -15.81
N VAL A 10 3.06 0.91 -14.81
CA VAL A 10 2.56 -0.46 -15.03
C VAL A 10 1.27 -0.47 -15.85
N LEU A 11 0.32 0.41 -15.54
CA LEU A 11 -0.93 0.52 -16.32
C LEU A 11 -0.65 0.86 -17.79
N ASN A 12 0.27 1.79 -18.03
CA ASN A 12 0.64 2.17 -19.39
C ASN A 12 1.28 1.02 -20.18
N MET A 13 2.00 0.09 -19.53
CA MET A 13 2.58 -1.09 -20.20
C MET A 13 1.50 -2.06 -20.72
N VAL A 14 0.31 -2.02 -20.15
CA VAL A 14 -0.83 -2.89 -20.52
C VAL A 14 -1.97 -2.08 -21.16
N ASP A 15 -1.67 -0.89 -21.67
CA ASP A 15 -2.62 0.02 -22.31
C ASP A 15 -3.86 0.34 -21.45
N GLU A 16 -3.71 0.36 -20.13
CA GLU A 16 -4.74 0.75 -19.18
C GLU A 16 -4.62 2.24 -18.79
N GLN A 17 -5.76 2.92 -18.64
CA GLN A 17 -5.80 4.33 -18.27
C GLN A 17 -5.38 4.56 -16.81
N CYS A 18 -4.39 5.43 -16.58
CA CYS A 18 -4.15 6.04 -15.27
C CYS A 18 -4.85 7.41 -15.15
N TYR A 19 -5.71 7.59 -14.15
CA TYR A 19 -6.54 8.80 -14.01
C TYR A 19 -5.86 9.90 -13.17
N PRO A 20 -5.70 11.13 -13.70
CA PRO A 20 -5.11 12.25 -12.96
C PRO A 20 -6.08 12.84 -11.91
N PRO A 21 -5.59 13.63 -10.94
CA PRO A 21 -4.17 13.86 -10.64
C PRO A 21 -3.50 12.64 -10.01
N VAL A 22 -2.28 12.31 -10.45
CA VAL A 22 -1.48 11.23 -9.85
C VAL A 22 -0.90 11.74 -8.52
N PRO A 23 -1.16 11.11 -7.37
CA PRO A 23 -0.69 11.65 -6.09
C PRO A 23 0.83 11.62 -5.97
N HIS A 24 1.42 12.75 -5.56
CA HIS A 24 2.85 12.89 -5.27
C HIS A 24 3.18 12.40 -3.86
N ARG A 25 2.65 11.23 -3.48
CA ARG A 25 2.82 10.58 -2.16
C ARG A 25 2.51 9.10 -2.27
N PHE A 26 2.91 8.31 -1.28
CA PHE A 26 2.46 6.93 -1.18
C PHE A 26 0.95 6.88 -0.90
N THR A 27 0.25 5.96 -1.55
CA THR A 27 -1.16 5.64 -1.30
C THR A 27 -1.31 4.21 -0.79
N VAL A 28 -2.44 3.90 -0.16
CA VAL A 28 -2.81 2.56 0.25
C VAL A 28 -3.16 1.76 -1.00
N HIS A 29 -2.59 0.55 -1.08
CA HIS A 29 -3.08 -0.49 -1.99
C HIS A 29 -4.10 -1.34 -1.23
N GLY A 30 -3.71 -1.91 -0.09
CA GLY A 30 -4.65 -2.54 0.83
C GLY A 30 -4.08 -2.98 2.16
N LEU A 31 -4.96 -3.55 2.98
CA LEU A 31 -4.66 -4.18 4.26
C LEU A 31 -4.89 -5.69 4.14
N TRP A 32 -3.81 -6.46 4.23
CA TRP A 32 -3.85 -7.88 3.88
C TRP A 32 -3.52 -8.78 5.08
N PRO A 33 -4.53 -9.32 5.79
CA PRO A 33 -4.33 -10.38 6.77
C PRO A 33 -3.61 -11.58 6.14
N GLN A 34 -2.41 -11.87 6.63
CA GLN A 34 -1.63 -13.02 6.18
C GLN A 34 -1.74 -14.18 7.16
N ILE A 35 -1.97 -15.37 6.62
CA ILE A 35 -1.72 -16.64 7.32
C ILE A 35 -0.29 -17.10 7.00
N SER A 36 0.25 -17.99 7.83
CA SER A 36 1.61 -18.52 7.70
C SER A 36 1.93 -19.23 6.37
N ARG A 37 0.93 -19.53 5.53
CA ARG A 37 1.05 -20.28 4.27
C ARG A 37 0.92 -19.45 2.98
N GLY A 38 0.95 -18.12 3.04
CA GLY A 38 1.04 -17.27 1.84
C GLY A 38 -0.17 -16.35 1.59
N ARG A 39 -0.38 -15.95 0.33
CA ARG A 39 -1.45 -15.01 -0.07
C ARG A 39 -2.82 -15.64 0.16
N ASN A 40 -3.69 -14.92 0.87
CA ASN A 40 -5.09 -15.29 1.04
C ASN A 40 -5.96 -14.51 0.05
N ASP A 41 -6.63 -15.22 -0.85
CA ASP A 41 -7.83 -14.72 -1.53
C ASP A 41 -9.05 -15.30 -0.82
N CYS A 42 -9.76 -14.46 -0.06
CA CYS A 42 -10.94 -14.87 0.69
C CYS A 42 -12.10 -15.30 -0.23
N ARG A 43 -12.03 -15.00 -1.53
CA ARG A 43 -13.06 -15.33 -2.52
C ARG A 43 -12.89 -16.75 -3.10
N ASP A 44 -11.77 -17.42 -2.84
CA ASP A 44 -11.59 -18.83 -3.26
C ASP A 44 -12.60 -19.71 -2.53
N THR A 45 -13.52 -20.32 -3.27
CA THR A 45 -14.59 -21.17 -2.73
C THR A 45 -14.09 -22.50 -2.16
N ARG A 46 -12.85 -22.90 -2.48
CA ARG A 46 -12.21 -24.11 -1.93
C ARG A 46 -11.62 -23.86 -0.53
N ARG A 47 -11.66 -22.62 -0.06
CA ARG A 47 -11.22 -22.23 1.28
C ARG A 47 -12.17 -22.82 2.34
N ASN A 48 -11.59 -23.39 3.38
CA ASN A 48 -12.28 -23.61 4.64
C ASN A 48 -12.11 -22.40 5.56
N GLY A 49 -13.20 -21.81 6.06
CA GLY A 49 -13.17 -20.72 7.04
C GLY A 49 -14.23 -19.64 6.81
N PRO A 50 -14.28 -18.61 7.67
CA PRO A 50 -15.29 -17.56 7.60
C PRO A 50 -15.19 -16.77 6.29
N TYR A 51 -16.34 -16.33 5.76
CA TYR A 51 -16.44 -15.42 4.62
C TYR A 51 -17.58 -14.43 4.89
N HIS A 52 -17.21 -13.16 5.03
CA HIS A 52 -18.12 -12.06 5.31
C HIS A 52 -18.04 -11.05 4.16
N PRO A 53 -18.75 -11.29 3.04
CA PRO A 53 -18.71 -10.41 1.88
C PRO A 53 -19.14 -8.99 2.25
N LEU A 54 -18.63 -8.00 1.52
CA LEU A 54 -18.94 -6.61 1.79
C LEU A 54 -20.42 -6.35 1.58
N ASN A 55 -21.07 -5.86 2.62
CA ASN A 55 -22.37 -5.21 2.52
C ASN A 55 -22.20 -3.74 2.92
N TRP A 56 -22.40 -2.83 1.97
CA TRP A 56 -22.26 -1.39 2.21
C TRP A 56 -23.23 -0.86 3.28
N ASN A 57 -24.37 -1.54 3.51
CA ASN A 57 -25.30 -1.17 4.58
C ASN A 57 -24.71 -1.39 5.98
N GLN A 58 -23.62 -2.17 6.11
CA GLN A 58 -22.88 -2.41 7.36
C GLN A 58 -21.65 -1.51 7.49
N VAL A 59 -21.42 -0.60 6.53
CA VAL A 59 -20.29 0.33 6.53
C VAL A 59 -20.74 1.68 7.07
N HIS A 60 -20.28 2.01 8.27
CA HIS A 60 -20.63 3.24 9.00
C HIS A 60 -19.41 4.14 9.13
N LEU A 61 -19.03 4.77 8.02
CA LEU A 61 -17.95 5.76 7.95
C LEU A 61 -18.53 7.17 7.98
N ASN A 62 -17.95 8.06 8.79
CA ASN A 62 -18.32 9.47 8.78
C ASN A 62 -17.69 10.20 7.57
N GLY A 63 -18.15 11.42 7.29
CA GLY A 63 -17.66 12.18 6.12
C GLY A 63 -16.16 12.47 6.14
N ARG A 64 -15.53 12.58 7.32
CA ARG A 64 -14.07 12.74 7.42
C ARG A 64 -13.34 11.46 7.03
N GLU A 65 -13.82 10.30 7.48
CA GLU A 65 -13.23 8.99 7.15
C GLU A 65 -13.31 8.72 5.65
N VAL A 66 -14.46 9.01 5.02
CA VAL A 66 -14.61 8.88 3.56
C VAL A 66 -13.66 9.79 2.78
N ARG A 67 -13.46 11.04 3.23
CA ARG A 67 -12.47 11.94 2.62
C ARG A 67 -11.04 11.42 2.77
N LEU A 68 -10.68 10.89 3.94
CA LEU A 68 -9.37 10.31 4.18
C LEU A 68 -9.13 9.06 3.33
N LEU A 69 -10.13 8.19 3.18
CA LEU A 69 -10.03 7.01 2.30
C LEU A 69 -9.87 7.41 0.84
N ASN A 70 -10.63 8.39 0.33
CA ASN A 70 -10.44 8.88 -1.03
C ASN A 70 -9.05 9.51 -1.24
N TYR A 71 -8.53 10.20 -0.24
CA TYR A 71 -7.23 10.87 -0.33
C TYR A 71 -6.06 9.89 -0.26
N TYR A 72 -6.13 8.89 0.63
CA TYR A 72 -5.01 7.99 0.90
C TYR A 72 -5.15 6.63 0.24
N TRP A 73 -6.35 6.17 -0.06
CA TRP A 73 -6.65 4.87 -0.68
C TRP A 73 -7.32 5.06 -2.04
N ARG A 74 -6.80 6.00 -2.82
CA ARG A 74 -7.27 6.30 -4.17
C ARG A 74 -7.05 5.13 -5.13
N ASP A 75 -8.07 4.82 -5.91
CA ASP A 75 -7.95 4.04 -7.14
C ASP A 75 -7.41 4.92 -8.28
N LEU A 76 -6.33 4.47 -8.91
CA LEU A 76 -5.71 5.17 -10.05
C LEU A 76 -6.27 4.72 -11.40
N ARG A 77 -7.13 3.69 -11.42
CA ARG A 77 -7.90 3.23 -12.59
C ARG A 77 -9.29 3.89 -12.70
N ALA A 78 -9.62 4.81 -11.80
CA ALA A 78 -10.89 5.51 -11.78
C ALA A 78 -10.69 7.02 -11.53
N PRO A 79 -11.65 7.87 -11.95
CA PRO A 79 -11.63 9.30 -11.62
C PRO A 79 -11.57 9.53 -10.10
N GLU A 80 -11.03 10.69 -9.70
CA GLU A 80 -10.94 11.04 -8.28
C GLU A 80 -12.32 11.01 -7.59
N GLY A 81 -12.37 10.39 -6.41
CA GLY A 81 -13.63 10.18 -5.67
C GLY A 81 -14.35 8.86 -5.96
N TYR A 82 -13.94 8.12 -7.00
CA TYR A 82 -14.60 6.86 -7.43
C TYR A 82 -13.84 5.60 -6.99
N SER A 83 -13.30 5.60 -5.76
CA SER A 83 -12.48 4.48 -5.25
C SER A 83 -13.28 3.37 -4.56
N GLN A 84 -14.61 3.51 -4.42
CA GLN A 84 -15.44 2.54 -3.68
C GLN A 84 -15.40 1.12 -4.26
N SER A 85 -15.40 0.98 -5.59
CA SER A 85 -15.30 -0.35 -6.24
C SER A 85 -13.97 -1.04 -5.93
N PHE A 86 -12.87 -0.26 -5.93
CA PHE A 86 -11.56 -0.75 -5.53
C PHE A 86 -11.54 -1.17 -4.05
N TRP A 87 -12.10 -0.36 -3.15
CA TRP A 87 -12.22 -0.71 -1.73
C TRP A 87 -13.03 -1.99 -1.51
N ALA A 88 -14.11 -2.17 -2.26
CA ALA A 88 -14.90 -3.39 -2.22
C ALA A 88 -14.09 -4.61 -2.67
N THR A 89 -13.30 -4.47 -3.74
CA THR A 89 -12.41 -5.52 -4.23
C THR A 89 -11.38 -5.90 -3.17
N GLU A 90 -10.70 -4.92 -2.56
CA GLU A 90 -9.70 -5.16 -1.51
C GLU A 90 -10.32 -5.82 -0.28
N TYR A 91 -11.46 -5.34 0.21
CA TYR A 91 -12.14 -5.96 1.35
C TYR A 91 -12.59 -7.38 1.01
N ASN A 92 -13.26 -7.59 -0.12
CA ASN A 92 -13.79 -8.92 -0.46
C ASN A 92 -12.67 -9.94 -0.66
N LYS A 93 -11.53 -9.52 -1.21
CA LYS A 93 -10.38 -10.38 -1.47
C LYS A 93 -9.54 -10.64 -0.22
N HIS A 94 -9.39 -9.66 0.67
CA HIS A 94 -8.41 -9.74 1.76
C HIS A 94 -9.02 -9.59 3.16
N GLY A 95 -10.04 -8.74 3.32
CA GLY A 95 -10.68 -8.45 4.60
C GLY A 95 -11.74 -9.47 5.01
N SER A 96 -12.59 -9.90 4.07
CA SER A 96 -13.82 -10.68 4.32
C SER A 96 -13.62 -12.00 5.05
N CYS A 97 -12.42 -12.56 5.00
CA CYS A 97 -12.06 -13.78 5.69
C CYS A 97 -11.56 -13.63 7.13
N THR A 98 -11.38 -12.39 7.58
CA THR A 98 -10.83 -12.06 8.91
C THR A 98 -11.72 -11.09 9.66
N PHE A 99 -12.33 -10.14 8.93
CA PHE A 99 -13.18 -9.10 9.48
C PHE A 99 -14.63 -9.45 9.18
N ASN A 100 -15.44 -9.59 10.23
CA ASN A 100 -16.90 -9.62 10.13
C ASN A 100 -17.51 -8.21 10.17
N ASN A 101 -16.71 -7.18 10.51
CA ASN A 101 -17.10 -5.78 10.52
C ASN A 101 -16.32 -5.00 9.47
N PRO A 102 -16.92 -4.66 8.31
CA PRO A 102 -16.23 -3.91 7.25
C PRO A 102 -15.88 -2.49 7.66
N THR A 103 -16.68 -1.84 8.52
CA THR A 103 -16.35 -0.52 9.08
C THR A 103 -15.01 -0.55 9.81
N TRP A 104 -14.78 -1.60 10.61
CA TRP A 104 -13.53 -1.74 11.34
C TRP A 104 -12.33 -1.96 10.40
N TYR A 105 -12.48 -2.73 9.33
CA TYR A 105 -11.42 -2.92 8.34
C TYR A 105 -10.93 -1.60 7.72
N PHE A 106 -11.87 -0.73 7.31
CA PHE A 106 -11.53 0.57 6.74
C PHE A 106 -10.92 1.52 7.78
N ARG A 107 -11.51 1.59 8.99
CA ARG A 107 -10.96 2.40 10.10
C ARG A 107 -9.57 1.95 10.49
N LEU A 108 -9.36 0.64 10.61
CA LEU A 108 -8.07 0.09 10.97
C LEU A 108 -7.02 0.42 9.93
N THR A 109 -7.38 0.38 8.64
CA THR A 109 -6.48 0.83 7.59
C THR A 109 -6.07 2.29 7.82
N LEU A 110 -7.02 3.22 8.01
CA LEU A 110 -6.74 4.62 8.33
C LEU A 110 -5.87 4.79 9.58
N ILE A 111 -6.12 4.02 10.63
CA ILE A 111 -5.34 4.04 11.88
C ILE A 111 -3.90 3.64 11.61
N LEU A 112 -3.66 2.55 10.85
CA LEU A 112 -2.32 2.08 10.52
C LEU A 112 -1.55 3.10 9.69
N VAL A 113 -2.19 3.74 8.72
CA VAL A 113 -1.48 4.75 7.91
C VAL A 113 -1.30 6.09 8.62
N GLY A 114 -2.20 6.45 9.54
CA GLY A 114 -2.10 7.65 10.38
C GLY A 114 -1.09 7.54 11.51
N ASN A 115 -1.28 6.58 12.42
CA ASN A 115 -0.52 6.52 13.68
C ASN A 115 0.98 6.24 13.46
N PHE A 116 1.35 5.59 12.35
CA PHE A 116 2.75 5.26 12.07
C PHE A 116 3.45 6.26 11.15
N GLY A 117 2.82 7.43 10.90
CA GLY A 117 3.38 8.48 10.06
C GLY A 117 3.66 8.00 8.63
N ILE A 118 2.84 7.07 8.14
CA ILE A 118 2.94 6.50 6.79
C ILE A 118 2.29 7.45 5.78
N PHE A 119 1.26 8.20 6.19
CA PHE A 119 0.67 9.26 5.37
C PHE A 119 1.71 10.25 4.82
N ASP A 120 2.68 10.62 5.65
CA ASP A 120 3.74 11.57 5.30
C ASP A 120 5.06 10.88 4.94
N LEU A 121 5.05 9.57 4.67
CA LEU A 121 6.28 8.78 4.46
C LEU A 121 7.18 9.43 3.39
N ARG A 122 6.62 9.87 2.26
CA ARG A 122 7.40 10.56 1.22
C ARG A 122 8.08 11.81 1.79
N SER A 123 7.34 12.66 2.49
CA SER A 123 7.88 13.91 3.05
C SER A 123 9.02 13.59 4.02
N ARG A 124 8.83 12.61 4.91
CA ARG A 124 9.83 12.19 5.89
C ARG A 124 11.10 11.66 5.23
N LEU A 125 10.95 10.85 4.18
CA LEU A 125 12.08 10.32 3.42
C LEU A 125 12.82 11.43 2.65
N PHE A 126 12.10 12.44 2.14
CA PHE A 126 12.67 13.57 1.41
C PHE A 126 13.44 14.54 2.33
N HIS A 127 12.96 14.75 3.56
CA HIS A 127 13.56 15.65 4.55
C HIS A 127 14.62 14.99 5.45
N LEU A 128 15.01 13.74 5.18
CA LEU A 128 16.19 13.16 5.83
C LEU A 128 17.46 13.98 5.52
N PRO A 129 18.51 13.87 6.35
CA PRO A 129 19.79 14.51 6.08
C PRO A 129 20.36 14.17 4.70
N ILE A 130 21.20 15.07 4.18
CA ILE A 130 21.95 14.84 2.94
C ILE A 130 22.73 13.51 3.07
N GLY A 131 22.70 12.70 2.01
CA GLY A 131 23.28 11.35 2.01
C GLY A 131 22.35 10.24 2.53
N ARG A 132 21.18 10.58 3.11
CA ARG A 132 20.16 9.60 3.55
C ARG A 132 18.77 9.82 2.95
N ARG A 133 18.52 11.00 2.37
CA ARG A 133 17.24 11.33 1.75
C ARG A 133 16.96 10.58 0.47
N ILE A 134 15.69 10.27 0.28
CA ILE A 134 15.15 9.68 -0.94
C ILE A 134 14.43 10.78 -1.72
N ILE A 135 14.86 10.99 -2.96
CA ILE A 135 14.31 12.00 -3.86
C ILE A 135 13.74 11.27 -5.08
N PRO A 136 12.45 11.43 -5.39
CA PRO A 136 11.89 10.93 -6.64
C PRO A 136 12.69 11.43 -7.85
N GLY A 137 12.84 10.59 -8.87
CA GLY A 137 13.69 10.77 -10.04
C GLY A 137 15.03 10.04 -9.96
N ASN A 138 15.48 9.67 -8.76
CA ASN A 138 16.78 9.01 -8.57
C ASN A 138 16.67 7.49 -8.47
N ILE A 139 17.80 6.84 -8.71
CA ILE A 139 18.01 5.40 -8.56
C ILE A 139 18.81 5.15 -7.27
N TYR A 140 18.36 4.20 -6.46
CA TYR A 140 18.99 3.85 -5.19
C TYR A 140 19.18 2.33 -5.07
N PRO A 141 20.24 1.84 -4.40
CA PRO A 141 20.28 0.45 -3.96
C PRO A 141 19.05 0.13 -3.10
N SER A 142 18.48 -1.06 -3.26
CA SER A 142 17.32 -1.50 -2.47
C SER A 142 17.57 -1.44 -0.95
N THR A 143 18.80 -1.73 -0.51
CA THR A 143 19.26 -1.61 0.87
C THR A 143 19.19 -0.17 1.38
N PHE A 144 19.57 0.81 0.55
CA PHE A 144 19.48 2.22 0.90
C PHE A 144 18.03 2.67 1.12
N ILE A 145 17.11 2.26 0.23
CA ILE A 145 15.67 2.55 0.38
C ILE A 145 15.15 1.92 1.68
N ARG A 146 15.49 0.66 1.93
CA ARG A 146 15.09 -0.07 3.15
C ARG A 146 15.58 0.65 4.41
N ASP A 147 16.84 1.06 4.43
CA ASP A 147 17.46 1.70 5.59
C ASP A 147 16.93 3.12 5.84
N ALA A 148 16.61 3.87 4.77
CA ALA A 148 15.91 5.15 4.85
C ALA A 148 14.50 4.98 5.44
N VAL A 149 13.72 4.00 4.96
CA VAL A 149 12.39 3.70 5.51
C VAL A 149 12.48 3.24 6.96
N TYR A 150 13.46 2.40 7.30
CA TYR A 150 13.71 2.00 8.68
C TYR A 150 14.02 3.19 9.58
N SER A 151 14.82 4.16 9.12
CA SER A 151 15.21 5.32 9.92
C SER A 151 14.03 6.21 10.35
N VAL A 152 12.95 6.23 9.56
CA VAL A 152 11.75 7.00 9.87
C VAL A 152 10.66 6.14 10.49
N THR A 153 10.55 4.85 10.16
CA THR A 153 9.46 4.00 10.68
C THR A 153 9.85 3.12 11.87
N HIS A 154 11.16 2.97 12.12
CA HIS A 154 11.75 2.00 13.06
C HIS A 154 11.30 0.56 12.82
N ARG A 155 10.91 0.22 11.58
CA ARG A 155 10.40 -1.09 11.19
C ARG A 155 10.96 -1.48 9.84
N ILE A 156 11.33 -2.75 9.71
CA ILE A 156 11.85 -3.30 8.46
C ILE A 156 10.66 -3.57 7.52
N PRO A 157 10.54 -2.85 6.39
CA PRO A 157 9.50 -3.09 5.40
C PRO A 157 9.88 -4.22 4.44
N ILE A 158 8.93 -4.65 3.61
CA ILE A 158 9.22 -5.35 2.35
C ILE A 158 9.13 -4.34 1.22
N LEU A 159 10.18 -4.26 0.42
CA LEU A 159 10.16 -3.51 -0.83
C LEU A 159 9.62 -4.42 -1.94
N HIS A 160 8.66 -3.91 -2.70
CA HIS A 160 8.14 -4.56 -3.88
C HIS A 160 8.45 -3.72 -5.10
N CYS A 161 9.20 -4.28 -6.03
CA CYS A 161 9.59 -3.62 -7.27
C CYS A 161 8.95 -4.29 -8.49
N VAL A 162 8.89 -3.53 -9.58
CA VAL A 162 8.49 -3.99 -10.91
C VAL A 162 9.57 -3.57 -11.90
N GLU A 163 9.85 -4.41 -12.89
CA GLU A 163 10.78 -4.07 -13.96
C GLU A 163 9.98 -3.50 -15.14
N ILE A 164 10.34 -2.29 -15.58
CA ILE A 164 9.73 -1.57 -16.71
C ILE A 164 10.88 -1.08 -17.57
N ASP A 165 10.89 -1.47 -18.84
CA ASP A 165 11.96 -1.13 -19.80
C ASP A 165 13.37 -1.38 -19.22
N TYR A 166 13.57 -2.56 -18.61
CA TYR A 166 14.82 -3.00 -17.98
C TYR A 166 15.26 -2.18 -16.75
N VAL A 167 14.37 -1.33 -16.21
CA VAL A 167 14.62 -0.55 -15.00
C VAL A 167 13.70 -1.03 -13.88
N PHE A 168 14.29 -1.44 -12.75
CA PHE A 168 13.53 -1.73 -11.53
C PHE A 168 12.97 -0.44 -10.95
N GLN A 169 11.65 -0.35 -10.81
CA GLN A 169 10.95 0.75 -10.16
C GLN A 169 10.36 0.29 -8.83
N LEU A 170 10.42 1.14 -7.80
CA LEU A 170 9.74 0.88 -6.52
C LEU A 170 8.22 0.97 -6.72
N LEU A 171 7.54 -0.18 -6.73
CA LEU A 171 6.09 -0.23 -6.86
C LEU A 171 5.40 -0.06 -5.50
N GLU A 172 5.87 -0.77 -4.47
CA GLU A 172 5.26 -0.77 -3.16
C GLU A 172 6.27 -0.82 -2.02
N ILE A 173 5.87 -0.23 -0.89
CA ILE A 173 6.46 -0.49 0.41
C ILE A 173 5.37 -1.16 1.25
N ARG A 174 5.62 -2.41 1.68
CA ARG A 174 4.69 -3.17 2.52
C ARG A 174 5.19 -3.15 3.95
N PHE A 175 4.30 -2.72 4.85
CA PHE A 175 4.52 -2.72 6.28
C PHE A 175 3.75 -3.89 6.91
N CYS A 176 4.30 -4.45 7.99
CA CYS A 176 3.68 -5.54 8.71
C CYS A 176 3.15 -5.03 10.05
N ALA A 177 1.96 -5.47 10.44
CA ALA A 177 1.38 -5.19 11.74
C ALA A 177 1.23 -6.48 12.55
N ASN A 178 1.10 -6.33 13.87
CA ASN A 178 0.67 -7.41 14.77
C ASN A 178 -0.79 -7.79 14.47
N ARG A 179 -1.23 -8.96 14.97
CA ARG A 179 -2.61 -9.45 14.74
C ARG A 179 -3.68 -8.53 15.33
N ASP A 180 -3.40 -7.92 16.47
CA ASP A 180 -4.27 -6.91 17.08
C ASP A 180 -4.27 -5.58 16.29
N SER A 181 -3.37 -5.47 15.31
CA SER A 181 -3.19 -4.35 14.40
C SER A 181 -2.94 -3.00 15.10
N ARG A 182 -2.45 -3.04 16.34
CA ARG A 182 -2.15 -1.86 17.15
C ARG A 182 -0.73 -1.34 16.98
N GLN A 183 0.17 -2.18 16.46
CA GLN A 183 1.59 -1.87 16.31
C GLN A 183 2.13 -2.45 15.01
N LEU A 184 2.97 -1.67 14.33
CA LEU A 184 3.84 -2.22 13.29
C LEU A 184 4.88 -3.15 13.90
N ARG A 185 5.27 -4.16 13.14
CA ARG A 185 6.36 -5.10 13.42
C ARG A 185 7.28 -5.19 12.20
N ASN A 186 8.47 -5.72 12.41
CA ASN A 186 9.35 -6.06 11.29
C ASN A 186 8.66 -7.11 10.39
N CYS A 187 8.70 -6.87 9.09
CA CYS A 187 8.33 -7.89 8.13
C CYS A 187 9.39 -8.98 8.06
N VAL A 188 8.95 -10.22 7.81
CA VAL A 188 9.82 -11.42 7.78
C VAL A 188 9.98 -12.02 6.38
N PHE A 189 9.28 -11.48 5.38
CA PHE A 189 9.40 -11.92 3.99
C PHE A 189 10.48 -11.14 3.24
N SER A 190 11.04 -11.73 2.19
CA SER A 190 12.05 -11.10 1.35
C SER A 190 11.44 -10.06 0.40
N SER A 191 12.24 -9.06 0.07
CA SER A 191 11.94 -8.08 -0.99
C SER A 191 12.30 -8.67 -2.35
N ASN A 192 11.55 -8.31 -3.41
CA ASN A 192 11.86 -8.74 -4.79
C ASN A 192 12.70 -7.72 -5.58
N CYS A 193 13.15 -6.63 -4.94
CA CYS A 193 13.92 -5.56 -5.57
C CYS A 193 15.40 -5.91 -5.85
N GLY A 194 15.87 -7.12 -5.48
CA GLY A 194 17.24 -7.57 -5.68
C GLY A 194 18.30 -6.62 -5.10
N ASN A 195 19.54 -6.72 -5.61
CA ASN A 195 20.63 -5.76 -5.33
C ASN A 195 20.77 -4.69 -6.43
N SER A 196 19.85 -4.67 -7.40
CA SER A 196 19.85 -3.73 -8.52
C SER A 196 19.53 -2.30 -8.05
N GLY A 197 19.88 -1.33 -8.89
CA GLY A 197 19.42 0.04 -8.72
C GLY A 197 17.90 0.12 -8.90
N VAL A 198 17.21 0.69 -7.91
CA VAL A 198 15.76 0.87 -7.91
C VAL A 198 15.44 2.35 -8.12
N LEU A 199 14.78 2.65 -9.25
CA LEU A 199 14.22 3.95 -9.55
C LEU A 199 12.99 4.23 -8.66
N ILE A 200 12.91 5.43 -8.13
CA ILE A 200 11.67 5.97 -7.57
C ILE A 200 11.21 7.05 -8.54
N PRO A 201 10.29 6.77 -9.48
CA PRO A 201 9.95 7.71 -10.54
C PRO A 201 9.50 9.07 -10.02
N LEU A 202 9.78 10.13 -10.79
CA LEU A 202 9.34 11.49 -10.46
C LEU A 202 7.84 11.51 -10.19
N ALA A 203 7.49 12.17 -9.08
CA ALA A 203 6.12 12.35 -8.64
C ALA A 203 5.38 13.27 -9.61
#